data_AF-A0A7S2LJ44-F1
#
_entry.id   AF-A0A7S2LJ44-F1
#
_cell.length_a   1.000
_cell.length_b   1.000
_cell.length_c   1.000
_cell.angle_alpha   90.00
_cell.angle_beta   90.00
_cell.angle_gamma   90.00
#
_symmetry.space_group_name_H-M   'P 1'
#
loop_
_entity.id
_entity.type
_entity.pdbx_description
1 polymer ?
#
loop_
_entity_poly.entity_id
_entity_poly.type
_entity_poly.pdbx_seq_one_letter_code
_entity_poly.pdbx_strand_id
1 'polypeptide(L)'
;MEPPAARHPRKRRPIPRHPLALCAAVAPSASATMCPRLASLALAVFGAGPLGVLARALGTPSTECARAPEADSALLQQGSRLQRGRLASGVEPPDFTVVFIPDTQFMVMNNGYSGAWLDQWIAQADWVVDKQHELNIAAVVHVGDVVEEAHRSWEWDNFFQGWDKIEATGIPWSIVPGNHDLTSMAQPFASNRWDDYNKFIAPAFQRNLHLQSSFPQGKYENSVVFFEAAGLEFMVVGIELGPTQQSLDWASEQLHRHPGRRAIVNNHFVLWGAERGIDVAGWAKRHRNIFMIQQGHDCAREWNRVIYNDWGEPIQEVLTDYQCSGDAFLRYYTFRVSEGRVDAFTYSPSQKRFETDFNSQWHFDFTFGDLPAMTDPAARNHYRRVAGVGGWGGWCTCPNGQQYNVGDNHDACAEGPLSLACEGGVPGECVKVVDPAREGMKVTCAASSTPAPVVEQTTKQSDTQPTDQTTERPAAQPAEQPKERPSVHPTGRPAGPPTERPSAAPTSGPPAQDFTVVFIPDTQFMVMNNGYSGAWLDQWIAQADWVVDKQHELNIAAVVHVGDVVEEAHRSWE
;
A
#
# COMPACT_ATOMS: atom_id res chain seq x y z
N MET A 1 -26.81 34.58 -40.71
CA MET A 1 -27.94 34.12 -39.87
C MET A 1 -27.50 34.28 -38.43
N GLU A 2 -28.28 35.00 -37.63
CA GLU A 2 -28.01 35.27 -36.21
C GLU A 2 -27.95 33.97 -35.37
N PRO A 3 -27.18 33.93 -34.26
CA PRO A 3 -27.29 32.87 -33.26
C PRO A 3 -28.45 33.17 -32.29
N PRO A 4 -29.19 32.14 -31.79
CA PRO A 4 -30.27 32.37 -30.84
C PRO A 4 -29.75 32.60 -29.41
N ALA A 5 -30.46 33.49 -28.72
CA ALA A 5 -30.15 34.07 -27.42
C ALA A 5 -30.19 33.11 -26.22
N ALA A 6 -29.32 33.39 -25.25
CA ALA A 6 -29.25 32.77 -23.93
C ALA A 6 -30.54 33.01 -23.11
N ARG A 7 -31.06 31.94 -22.48
CA ARG A 7 -32.17 32.02 -21.51
C ARG A 7 -31.64 32.22 -20.09
N HIS A 8 -32.03 33.33 -19.45
CA HIS A 8 -31.85 33.55 -18.02
C HIS A 8 -32.76 32.65 -17.15
N PRO A 9 -32.32 32.25 -15.93
CA PRO A 9 -33.11 31.44 -15.02
C PRO A 9 -34.16 32.27 -14.25
N ARG A 10 -35.38 31.73 -14.12
CA ARG A 10 -36.48 32.32 -13.32
C ARG A 10 -36.20 32.16 -11.83
N LYS A 11 -36.28 33.27 -11.09
CA LYS A 11 -36.27 33.33 -9.61
C LYS A 11 -37.45 32.54 -9.02
N ARG A 12 -37.19 31.55 -8.16
CA ARG A 12 -38.22 30.89 -7.32
C ARG A 12 -38.48 31.76 -6.07
N ARG A 13 -39.76 31.96 -5.74
CA ARG A 13 -40.23 32.63 -4.51
C ARG A 13 -40.15 31.67 -3.31
N PRO A 14 -39.91 32.17 -2.08
CA PRO A 14 -39.84 31.34 -0.87
C PRO A 14 -41.23 30.94 -0.35
N ILE A 15 -41.34 29.72 0.17
CA ILE A 15 -42.51 29.16 0.86
C ILE A 15 -42.36 29.44 2.37
N PRO A 16 -43.40 29.91 3.08
CA PRO A 16 -43.30 30.22 4.51
C PRO A 16 -43.34 28.96 5.39
N ARG A 17 -42.49 28.96 6.42
CA ARG A 17 -42.45 27.98 7.53
C ARG A 17 -43.46 28.38 8.61
N HIS A 18 -44.26 27.43 9.09
CA HIS A 18 -45.01 27.55 10.34
C HIS A 18 -44.28 26.79 11.47
N PRO A 19 -44.18 27.34 12.69
CA PRO A 19 -43.61 26.67 13.84
C PRO A 19 -44.70 25.92 14.63
N LEU A 20 -44.40 24.70 15.07
CA LEU A 20 -45.10 24.02 16.15
C LEU A 20 -44.07 23.64 17.19
N ALA A 21 -44.12 24.31 18.34
CA ALA A 21 -43.30 24.02 19.50
C ALA A 21 -44.21 23.79 20.72
N LEU A 22 -43.96 22.64 21.34
CA LEU A 22 -43.93 22.32 22.76
C LEU A 22 -45.12 22.73 23.66
N CYS A 23 -45.78 21.71 24.21
CA CYS A 23 -46.28 21.76 25.58
C CYS A 23 -45.40 20.88 26.48
N ALA A 24 -44.99 21.49 27.59
CA ALA A 24 -44.13 20.95 28.63
C ALA A 24 -44.89 19.97 29.55
N ALA A 25 -44.16 18.99 30.09
CA ALA A 25 -44.60 18.21 31.25
C ALA A 25 -43.43 18.02 32.23
N VAL A 26 -43.44 18.88 33.23
CA VAL A 26 -43.11 18.71 34.66
C VAL A 26 -42.48 17.38 35.10
N ALA A 27 -41.29 17.47 35.70
CA ALA A 27 -40.69 16.45 36.56
C ALA A 27 -41.25 16.52 38.00
N PRO A 28 -41.14 15.43 38.76
CA PRO A 28 -40.61 15.57 40.10
C PRO A 28 -39.49 14.58 40.42
N SER A 29 -38.69 14.99 41.40
CA SER A 29 -37.47 14.41 41.91
C SER A 29 -37.69 13.40 43.04
N ALA A 30 -36.75 12.45 43.09
CA ALA A 30 -36.10 11.85 44.28
C ALA A 30 -36.87 10.88 45.20
N SER A 31 -36.40 9.61 45.21
CA SER A 31 -35.66 8.98 46.32
C SER A 31 -36.07 7.52 46.65
N ALA A 32 -35.03 6.74 46.92
CA ALA A 32 -34.93 5.61 47.86
C ALA A 32 -35.30 4.17 47.38
N THR A 33 -34.23 3.36 47.29
CA THR A 33 -34.07 1.98 47.80
C THR A 33 -35.18 0.96 47.56
N MET A 34 -34.88 -0.07 46.76
CA MET A 34 -34.68 -1.47 47.22
C MET A 34 -34.66 -2.42 46.01
N CYS A 35 -33.71 -3.35 46.03
CA CYS A 35 -33.61 -4.49 45.13
C CYS A 35 -34.79 -5.46 45.35
N PRO A 36 -35.33 -6.08 44.28
CA PRO A 36 -35.73 -7.48 44.44
C PRO A 36 -35.24 -8.38 43.29
N ARG A 37 -34.99 -9.62 43.74
CA ARG A 37 -34.49 -10.78 43.01
C ARG A 37 -35.46 -11.24 41.92
N LEU A 38 -34.85 -11.77 40.87
CA LEU A 38 -35.44 -12.64 39.85
C LEU A 38 -36.17 -13.83 40.48
N ALA A 39 -37.43 -14.03 40.10
CA ALA A 39 -38.15 -15.28 40.26
C ALA A 39 -38.62 -15.74 38.86
N SER A 40 -37.94 -16.75 38.32
CA SER A 40 -38.35 -17.47 37.12
C SER A 40 -39.56 -18.35 37.44
N LEU A 41 -40.66 -18.15 36.72
CA LEU A 41 -41.81 -19.06 36.73
C LEU A 41 -41.68 -20.00 35.53
N ALA A 42 -41.40 -21.27 35.79
CA ALA A 42 -41.48 -22.34 34.80
C ALA A 42 -42.93 -22.84 34.73
N LEU A 43 -43.51 -22.86 33.53
CA LEU A 43 -44.80 -23.51 33.26
C LEU A 43 -44.52 -24.87 32.61
N ALA A 44 -44.92 -25.95 33.30
CA ALA A 44 -44.90 -27.31 32.77
C ALA A 44 -46.27 -27.67 32.21
N VAL A 45 -46.30 -28.29 31.02
CA VAL A 45 -47.44 -29.08 30.53
C VAL A 45 -46.93 -30.48 30.20
N PHE A 46 -47.58 -31.48 30.79
CA PHE A 46 -47.32 -32.91 30.62
C PHE A 46 -48.03 -33.48 29.39
N GLY A 47 -47.36 -34.42 28.71
CA GLY A 47 -47.96 -35.41 27.80
C GLY A 47 -47.07 -36.64 27.71
N ALA A 48 -47.55 -37.78 28.22
CA ALA A 48 -46.92 -39.12 28.31
C ALA A 48 -46.41 -39.65 26.94
N GLY A 49 -45.34 -40.44 26.77
CA GLY A 49 -44.75 -41.63 27.44
C GLY A 49 -44.48 -42.70 26.33
N PRO A 50 -43.81 -43.86 26.51
CA PRO A 50 -43.02 -44.38 27.63
C PRO A 50 -41.64 -45.04 27.21
N LEU A 51 -40.95 -45.60 28.23
CA LEU A 51 -39.93 -46.68 28.23
C LEU A 51 -38.49 -46.27 28.58
N GLY A 52 -38.00 -46.81 29.71
CA GLY A 52 -36.58 -46.89 30.03
C GLY A 52 -36.24 -46.76 31.52
N VAL A 53 -36.53 -47.78 32.30
CA VAL A 53 -36.08 -47.93 33.70
C VAL A 53 -34.58 -48.25 33.74
N LEU A 54 -33.77 -47.51 34.50
CA LEU A 54 -32.67 -48.05 35.30
C LEU A 54 -32.19 -47.03 36.36
N ALA A 55 -31.70 -47.58 37.46
CA ALA A 55 -31.89 -47.08 38.81
C ALA A 55 -30.75 -46.20 39.37
N ARG A 56 -31.18 -45.30 40.28
CA ARG A 56 -30.51 -44.71 41.46
C ARG A 56 -29.02 -45.04 41.74
N ALA A 57 -28.26 -43.98 42.00
CA ALA A 57 -27.49 -43.84 43.25
C ALA A 57 -27.53 -42.38 43.72
N LEU A 58 -27.97 -42.17 44.96
CA LEU A 58 -28.04 -40.89 45.66
C LEU A 58 -26.70 -40.62 46.35
N GLY A 59 -26.14 -39.43 46.17
CA GLY A 59 -25.04 -38.88 46.96
C GLY A 59 -25.33 -37.42 47.26
N THR A 60 -25.56 -37.11 48.54
CA THR A 60 -25.78 -35.76 49.09
C THR A 60 -24.52 -34.90 49.01
N PRO A 61 -24.59 -33.59 48.70
CA PRO A 61 -23.49 -32.67 48.98
C PRO A 61 -23.66 -32.05 50.38
N SER A 62 -22.72 -32.35 51.26
CA SER A 62 -22.51 -31.68 52.53
C SER A 62 -21.90 -30.29 52.30
N THR A 63 -22.45 -29.31 53.02
CA THR A 63 -21.97 -27.94 53.13
C THR A 63 -20.80 -27.90 54.11
N GLU A 64 -19.64 -27.40 53.70
CA GLU A 64 -18.69 -26.83 54.66
C GLU A 64 -17.93 -25.67 54.03
N CYS A 65 -17.94 -24.57 54.78
CA CYS A 65 -17.44 -23.26 54.42
C CYS A 65 -15.96 -23.19 54.79
N ALA A 66 -15.07 -22.96 53.82
CA ALA A 66 -13.70 -22.54 54.08
C ALA A 66 -13.43 -21.23 53.32
N ARG A 67 -13.16 -20.17 54.09
CA ARG A 67 -12.73 -18.85 53.60
C ARG A 67 -11.44 -18.99 52.79
N ALA A 68 -11.44 -18.46 51.57
CA ALA A 68 -10.22 -18.15 50.83
C ALA A 68 -9.63 -16.82 51.34
N PRO A 69 -8.30 -16.71 51.48
CA PRO A 69 -7.66 -15.43 51.83
C PRO A 69 -7.68 -14.48 50.62
N GLU A 70 -7.88 -13.20 50.89
CA GLU A 70 -7.66 -12.10 49.95
C GLU A 70 -6.21 -12.15 49.44
N ALA A 71 -6.04 -12.28 48.11
CA ALA A 71 -4.75 -12.17 47.47
C ALA A 71 -4.57 -10.73 46.99
N ASP A 72 -3.49 -10.12 47.49
CA ASP A 72 -3.04 -8.77 47.21
C ASP A 72 -2.97 -8.44 45.72
N SER A 73 -3.49 -7.26 45.42
CA SER A 73 -3.38 -6.52 44.16
C SER A 73 -1.93 -6.06 43.92
N ALA A 74 -1.02 -6.98 43.60
CA ALA A 74 0.35 -6.62 43.23
C ALA A 74 1.07 -7.74 42.44
N LEU A 75 0.56 -8.09 41.26
CA LEU A 75 1.31 -8.87 40.24
C LEU A 75 0.64 -8.76 38.87
N LEU A 76 0.51 -7.53 38.38
CA LEU A 76 0.24 -7.22 36.96
C LEU A 76 1.41 -6.39 36.42
N GLN A 77 2.59 -7.00 36.32
CA GLN A 77 3.74 -6.41 35.62
C GLN A 77 4.86 -7.45 35.37
N GLN A 78 4.52 -8.61 34.81
CA GLN A 78 5.50 -9.44 34.12
C GLN A 78 4.87 -9.93 32.82
N GLY A 79 5.01 -9.12 31.77
CA GLY A 79 4.77 -9.59 30.41
C GLY A 79 5.70 -10.76 30.16
N SER A 80 5.12 -11.96 30.02
CA SER A 80 5.87 -13.13 29.60
C SER A 80 6.46 -12.85 28.23
N ARG A 81 7.76 -12.62 28.20
CA ARG A 81 8.58 -12.74 27.00
C ARG A 81 8.51 -14.21 26.61
N LEU A 82 7.51 -14.59 25.82
CA LEU A 82 7.49 -15.89 25.15
C LEU A 82 8.82 -15.96 24.39
N GLN A 83 9.68 -16.89 24.83
CA GLN A 83 10.89 -17.21 24.11
C GLN A 83 10.49 -17.52 22.67
N ARG A 84 11.01 -16.73 21.72
CA ARG A 84 10.95 -17.02 20.29
C ARG A 84 11.28 -18.50 20.09
N GLY A 85 10.27 -19.30 19.80
CA GLY A 85 10.47 -20.63 19.23
C GLY A 85 11.13 -20.39 17.89
N ARG A 86 12.45 -20.47 17.86
CA ARG A 86 13.22 -20.49 16.61
C ARG A 86 12.66 -21.67 15.83
N LEU A 87 11.97 -21.40 14.73
CA LEU A 87 11.56 -22.43 13.76
C LEU A 87 12.78 -23.33 13.54
N ALA A 88 12.57 -24.65 13.61
CA ALA A 88 13.61 -25.63 13.38
C ALA A 88 14.31 -25.27 12.06
N SER A 89 15.61 -25.00 12.14
CA SER A 89 16.41 -24.55 11.00
C SER A 89 16.32 -25.60 9.88
N GLY A 90 15.64 -25.25 8.78
CA GLY A 90 15.62 -26.08 7.57
C GLY A 90 14.30 -26.11 6.78
N VAL A 91 13.19 -25.56 7.30
CA VAL A 91 11.93 -25.43 6.54
C VAL A 91 11.61 -23.95 6.41
N GLU A 92 11.56 -23.44 5.18
CA GLU A 92 11.08 -22.08 4.93
C GLU A 92 9.63 -21.95 5.41
N PRO A 93 9.27 -20.84 6.09
CA PRO A 93 7.89 -20.62 6.51
C PRO A 93 6.94 -20.68 5.30
N PRO A 94 5.70 -21.19 5.47
CA PRO A 94 4.76 -21.28 4.36
C PRO A 94 4.32 -19.90 3.89
N ASP A 95 3.91 -19.83 2.62
CA ASP A 95 3.16 -18.71 2.06
C ASP A 95 1.93 -18.40 2.92
N PHE A 96 1.51 -17.14 2.92
CA PHE A 96 0.30 -16.71 3.61
C PHE A 96 -0.44 -15.65 2.79
N THR A 97 -1.71 -15.43 3.10
CA THR A 97 -2.56 -14.49 2.37
C THR A 97 -3.16 -13.41 3.27
N VAL A 98 -3.28 -12.20 2.75
CA VAL A 98 -4.11 -11.13 3.33
C VAL A 98 -5.23 -10.82 2.35
N VAL A 99 -6.49 -10.83 2.84
CA VAL A 99 -7.68 -10.53 2.03
C VAL A 99 -8.13 -9.09 2.28
N PHE A 100 -8.51 -8.41 1.21
CA PHE A 100 -9.10 -7.07 1.22
C PHE A 100 -10.52 -7.15 0.68
N ILE A 101 -11.48 -6.78 1.53
CA ILE A 101 -12.90 -6.70 1.20
C ILE A 101 -13.19 -5.25 0.80
N PRO A 102 -13.73 -5.01 -0.41
CA PRO A 102 -14.09 -3.68 -0.88
C PRO A 102 -15.35 -3.17 -0.19
N ASP A 103 -15.68 -1.91 -0.45
CA ASP A 103 -16.97 -1.23 -0.40
C ASP A 103 -18.21 -2.17 -0.51
N THR A 104 -18.83 -2.50 0.63
CA THR A 104 -19.98 -3.42 0.70
C THR A 104 -21.33 -2.71 0.57
N GLN A 105 -21.36 -1.37 0.62
CA GLN A 105 -22.57 -0.58 0.83
C GLN A 105 -23.78 -1.00 -0.02
N PHE A 106 -23.58 -1.23 -1.32
CA PHE A 106 -24.67 -1.57 -2.25
C PHE A 106 -25.12 -3.02 -2.12
N MET A 107 -24.23 -3.93 -1.72
CA MET A 107 -24.58 -5.34 -1.49
C MET A 107 -25.43 -5.49 -0.22
N VAL A 108 -25.24 -4.64 0.79
CA VAL A 108 -25.99 -4.74 2.05
C VAL A 108 -27.33 -4.00 2.06
N MET A 109 -27.68 -3.34 0.95
CA MET A 109 -29.02 -2.78 0.73
C MET A 109 -30.06 -3.87 0.47
N ASN A 110 -31.26 -3.75 1.04
CA ASN A 110 -32.35 -4.74 0.84
C ASN A 110 -32.81 -4.86 -0.62
N ASN A 111 -32.68 -3.78 -1.39
CA ASN A 111 -33.10 -3.76 -2.79
C ASN A 111 -31.92 -3.91 -3.77
N GLY A 112 -30.70 -4.08 -3.25
CA GLY A 112 -29.47 -3.95 -4.04
C GLY A 112 -29.32 -2.58 -4.71
N TYR A 113 -28.17 -2.37 -5.34
CA TYR A 113 -27.93 -1.21 -6.21
C TYR A 113 -26.86 -1.52 -7.25
N SER A 114 -27.00 -1.00 -8.48
CA SER A 114 -26.04 -1.19 -9.57
C SER A 114 -25.64 -2.66 -9.87
N GLY A 115 -26.58 -3.59 -9.69
CA GLY A 115 -26.32 -5.03 -9.87
C GLY A 115 -25.60 -5.70 -8.68
N ALA A 116 -25.36 -4.96 -7.59
CA ALA A 116 -24.85 -5.48 -6.34
C ALA A 116 -25.99 -5.96 -5.42
N TRP A 117 -25.83 -7.14 -4.82
CA TRP A 117 -26.87 -7.82 -4.05
C TRP A 117 -26.32 -8.52 -2.80
N LEU A 118 -27.17 -8.75 -1.81
CA LEU A 118 -26.78 -9.34 -0.52
C LEU A 118 -26.15 -10.73 -0.65
N ASP A 119 -26.68 -11.57 -1.54
CA ASP A 119 -26.13 -12.91 -1.79
C ASP A 119 -24.67 -12.87 -2.27
N GLN A 120 -24.26 -11.79 -2.93
CA GLN A 120 -22.89 -11.58 -3.35
C GLN A 120 -21.97 -11.23 -2.18
N TRP A 121 -22.41 -10.37 -1.25
CA TRP A 121 -21.68 -10.12 0.00
C TRP A 121 -21.53 -11.40 0.81
N ILE A 122 -22.62 -12.17 0.94
CA ILE A 122 -22.58 -13.46 1.62
C ILE A 122 -21.60 -14.43 0.94
N ALA A 123 -21.57 -14.47 -0.40
CA ALA A 123 -20.61 -15.29 -1.14
C ALA A 123 -19.15 -14.85 -0.91
N GLN A 124 -18.87 -13.56 -0.73
CA GLN A 124 -17.53 -13.08 -0.36
C GLN A 124 -17.12 -13.56 1.03
N ALA A 125 -18.01 -13.42 2.02
CA ALA A 125 -17.74 -13.89 3.38
C ALA A 125 -17.56 -15.40 3.44
N ASP A 126 -18.42 -16.18 2.78
CA ASP A 126 -18.32 -17.64 2.72
C ASP A 126 -17.02 -18.07 2.04
N TRP A 127 -16.59 -17.38 0.99
CA TRP A 127 -15.32 -17.69 0.34
C TRP A 127 -14.12 -17.47 1.26
N VAL A 128 -14.10 -16.41 2.06
CA VAL A 128 -13.03 -16.18 3.05
C VAL A 128 -12.96 -17.32 4.07
N VAL A 129 -14.11 -17.76 4.58
CA VAL A 129 -14.20 -18.88 5.52
C VAL A 129 -13.72 -20.17 4.87
N ASP A 130 -14.22 -20.49 3.67
CA ASP A 130 -13.89 -21.72 2.94
C ASP A 130 -12.40 -21.78 2.54
N LYS A 131 -11.80 -20.62 2.22
CA LYS A 131 -10.40 -20.53 1.77
C LYS A 131 -9.39 -20.25 2.87
N GLN A 132 -9.82 -20.04 4.12
CA GLN A 132 -8.95 -19.75 5.26
C GLN A 132 -7.72 -20.66 5.32
N HIS A 133 -7.94 -21.98 5.30
CA HIS A 133 -6.85 -22.96 5.43
C HIS A 133 -6.09 -23.19 4.13
N GLU A 134 -6.77 -23.15 2.98
CA GLU A 134 -6.16 -23.37 1.66
C GLU A 134 -5.19 -22.25 1.30
N LEU A 135 -5.56 -21.00 1.57
CA LEU A 135 -4.74 -19.82 1.28
C LEU A 135 -3.90 -19.38 2.47
N ASN A 136 -4.01 -20.06 3.61
CA ASN A 136 -3.37 -19.64 4.87
C ASN A 136 -3.63 -18.14 5.15
N ILE A 137 -4.92 -17.78 5.21
CA ILE A 137 -5.35 -16.39 5.39
C ILE A 137 -4.94 -15.91 6.78
N ALA A 138 -3.99 -14.97 6.83
CA ALA A 138 -3.42 -14.42 8.04
C ALA A 138 -4.14 -13.15 8.54
N ALA A 139 -4.81 -12.41 7.66
CA ALA A 139 -5.61 -11.26 8.03
C ALA A 139 -6.69 -10.93 6.97
N VAL A 140 -7.76 -10.25 7.42
CA VAL A 140 -8.84 -9.71 6.57
C VAL A 140 -8.98 -8.20 6.83
N VAL A 141 -9.01 -7.38 5.78
CA VAL A 141 -9.08 -5.92 5.88
C VAL A 141 -10.26 -5.42 5.05
N HIS A 142 -11.18 -4.68 5.65
CA HIS A 142 -12.27 -4.00 4.94
C HIS A 142 -11.92 -2.54 4.71
N VAL A 143 -12.01 -2.06 3.47
CA VAL A 143 -11.51 -0.74 3.06
C VAL A 143 -12.50 0.41 3.31
N GLY A 144 -13.72 0.13 3.74
CA GLY A 144 -14.70 1.12 4.20
C GLY A 144 -15.97 1.11 3.38
N ASP A 145 -16.82 2.12 3.58
CA ASP A 145 -18.22 2.12 3.13
C ASP A 145 -18.91 0.78 3.40
N VAL A 146 -19.01 0.49 4.70
CA VAL A 146 -19.58 -0.76 5.20
C VAL A 146 -21.07 -0.86 4.85
N VAL A 147 -21.78 0.26 5.00
CA VAL A 147 -23.21 0.40 4.69
C VAL A 147 -23.43 1.62 3.78
N GLU A 148 -24.62 1.75 3.18
CA GLU A 148 -24.98 2.87 2.30
C GLU A 148 -25.47 4.08 3.09
N GLU A 149 -26.18 3.84 4.18
CA GLU A 149 -26.72 4.87 5.06
C GLU A 149 -26.52 4.46 6.53
N ALA A 150 -25.47 4.98 7.18
CA ALA A 150 -25.04 4.64 8.55
C ALA A 150 -26.17 4.53 9.59
N HIS A 151 -27.19 5.38 9.52
CA HIS A 151 -28.30 5.41 10.47
C HIS A 151 -29.31 4.25 10.32
N ARG A 152 -29.22 3.46 9.24
CA ARG A 152 -30.13 2.36 8.94
C ARG A 152 -29.63 1.06 9.54
N SER A 153 -30.18 0.68 10.69
CA SER A 153 -29.77 -0.54 11.40
C SER A 153 -29.84 -1.82 10.58
N TRP A 154 -30.79 -1.91 9.64
CA TRP A 154 -30.96 -3.13 8.85
C TRP A 154 -29.85 -3.34 7.80
N GLU A 155 -29.14 -2.29 7.38
CA GLU A 155 -27.95 -2.44 6.52
C GLU A 155 -26.79 -3.05 7.32
N TRP A 156 -26.66 -2.66 8.59
CA TRP A 156 -25.73 -3.30 9.52
C TRP A 156 -26.10 -4.75 9.81
N ASP A 157 -27.39 -5.04 10.01
CA ASP A 157 -27.87 -6.42 10.17
C ASP A 157 -27.50 -7.28 8.94
N ASN A 158 -27.61 -6.73 7.73
CA ASN A 158 -27.19 -7.39 6.48
C ASN A 158 -25.67 -7.55 6.37
N PHE A 159 -24.90 -6.53 6.73
CA PHE A 159 -23.44 -6.62 6.78
C PHE A 159 -22.97 -7.74 7.73
N PHE A 160 -23.52 -7.78 8.95
CA PHE A 160 -23.12 -8.76 9.96
C PHE A 160 -23.51 -10.21 9.62
N GLN A 161 -24.48 -10.45 8.73
CA GLN A 161 -24.73 -11.82 8.22
C GLN A 161 -23.49 -12.46 7.57
N GLY A 162 -22.65 -11.66 6.92
CA GLY A 162 -21.36 -12.09 6.38
C GLY A 162 -20.23 -11.91 7.39
N TRP A 163 -20.16 -10.74 8.03
CA TRP A 163 -19.03 -10.39 8.89
C TRP A 163 -18.91 -11.29 10.13
N ASP A 164 -20.03 -11.70 10.74
CA ASP A 164 -20.03 -12.62 11.89
C ASP A 164 -19.41 -13.99 11.54
N LYS A 165 -19.53 -14.43 10.27
CA LYS A 165 -18.88 -15.66 9.80
C LYS A 165 -17.36 -15.50 9.77
N ILE A 166 -16.87 -14.35 9.30
CA ILE A 166 -15.44 -14.02 9.28
C ILE A 166 -14.93 -13.90 10.72
N GLU A 167 -15.63 -13.20 11.62
CA GLU A 167 -15.23 -13.13 13.03
C GLU A 167 -15.09 -14.50 13.69
N ALA A 168 -16.03 -15.41 13.41
CA ALA A 168 -16.04 -16.76 13.97
C ALA A 168 -14.82 -17.62 13.56
N THR A 169 -14.12 -17.26 12.48
CA THR A 169 -12.87 -17.94 12.06
C THR A 169 -11.68 -17.69 12.98
N GLY A 170 -11.73 -16.60 13.77
CA GLY A 170 -10.60 -16.12 14.58
C GLY A 170 -9.48 -15.43 13.79
N ILE A 171 -9.63 -15.25 12.47
CA ILE A 171 -8.66 -14.52 11.63
C ILE A 171 -8.56 -13.06 12.14
N PRO A 172 -7.34 -12.51 12.32
CA PRO A 172 -7.15 -11.08 12.58
C PRO A 172 -7.82 -10.21 11.52
N TRP A 173 -8.59 -9.21 11.95
CA TRP A 173 -9.31 -8.35 11.02
C TRP A 173 -9.30 -6.88 11.41
N SER A 174 -9.40 -6.01 10.40
CA SER A 174 -9.51 -4.56 10.55
C SER A 174 -10.57 -4.00 9.60
N ILE A 175 -11.28 -2.96 10.04
CA ILE A 175 -12.24 -2.19 9.22
C ILE A 175 -11.97 -0.70 9.46
N VAL A 176 -12.15 0.13 8.44
CA VAL A 176 -12.23 1.59 8.56
C VAL A 176 -13.58 2.09 8.08
N PRO A 177 -14.07 3.25 8.56
CA PRO A 177 -15.28 3.85 8.00
C PRO A 177 -14.99 4.60 6.69
N GLY A 178 -15.95 4.57 5.78
CA GLY A 178 -16.00 5.42 4.59
C GLY A 178 -16.96 6.61 4.75
N ASN A 179 -17.32 7.27 3.65
CA ASN A 179 -18.23 8.42 3.69
C ASN A 179 -19.68 7.97 3.95
N HIS A 180 -20.10 6.82 3.46
CA HIS A 180 -21.46 6.32 3.68
C HIS A 180 -21.71 5.86 5.13
N ASP A 181 -20.63 5.62 5.87
CA ASP A 181 -20.63 5.32 7.29
C ASP A 181 -20.76 6.57 8.20
N LEU A 182 -20.82 7.78 7.61
CA LEU A 182 -21.03 9.02 8.35
C LEU A 182 -22.44 9.09 8.95
N THR A 183 -22.55 9.52 10.21
CA THR A 183 -23.83 9.92 10.85
C THR A 183 -24.61 10.92 10.00
N SER A 184 -23.90 11.81 9.30
CA SER A 184 -24.51 12.71 8.32
C SER A 184 -23.53 13.09 7.22
N MET A 185 -23.83 12.67 6.00
CA MET A 185 -23.14 13.10 4.78
C MET A 185 -23.17 14.63 4.57
N ALA A 186 -24.19 15.32 5.10
CA ALA A 186 -24.28 16.78 5.02
C ALA A 186 -23.31 17.50 5.97
N GLN A 187 -22.75 16.79 6.96
CA GLN A 187 -21.83 17.33 7.97
C GLN A 187 -20.62 16.39 8.16
N PRO A 188 -19.81 16.16 7.11
CA PRO A 188 -18.79 15.11 7.06
C PRO A 188 -17.60 15.36 8.00
N PHE A 189 -17.56 16.50 8.70
CA PHE A 189 -16.49 16.89 9.61
C PHE A 189 -17.00 17.31 11.00
N ALA A 190 -18.27 17.03 11.30
CA ALA A 190 -18.79 17.24 12.65
C ALA A 190 -18.06 16.34 13.65
N SER A 191 -17.93 16.78 14.91
CA SER A 191 -17.24 16.00 15.95
C SER A 191 -17.91 14.66 16.27
N ASN A 192 -19.19 14.51 15.92
CA ASN A 192 -20.00 13.31 16.14
C ASN A 192 -20.23 12.51 14.86
N ARG A 193 -19.43 12.76 13.81
CA ARG A 193 -19.65 12.20 12.47
C ARG A 193 -19.58 10.68 12.39
N TRP A 194 -19.00 10.02 13.39
CA TRP A 194 -18.87 8.56 13.47
C TRP A 194 -19.75 7.93 14.56
N ASP A 195 -20.72 8.66 15.11
CA ASP A 195 -21.61 8.12 16.15
C ASP A 195 -22.42 6.91 15.66
N ASP A 196 -22.99 6.95 14.46
CA ASP A 196 -23.73 5.81 13.92
C ASP A 196 -22.79 4.64 13.60
N TYR A 197 -21.65 4.88 12.93
CA TYR A 197 -20.61 3.86 12.72
C TYR A 197 -20.22 3.16 14.03
N ASN A 198 -19.83 3.94 15.05
CA ASN A 198 -19.41 3.40 16.35
C ASN A 198 -20.55 2.73 17.11
N LYS A 199 -21.80 3.16 16.94
CA LYS A 199 -22.95 2.51 17.57
C LYS A 199 -23.09 1.05 17.11
N PHE A 200 -22.84 0.78 15.83
CA PHE A 200 -23.04 -0.56 15.26
C PHE A 200 -21.77 -1.42 15.23
N ILE A 201 -20.60 -0.83 14.95
CA ILE A 201 -19.35 -1.60 14.85
C ILE A 201 -18.67 -1.87 16.20
N ALA A 202 -18.92 -1.06 17.23
CA ALA A 202 -18.22 -1.19 18.51
C ALA A 202 -18.33 -2.59 19.15
N PRO A 203 -19.49 -3.27 19.15
CA PRO A 203 -19.59 -4.62 19.69
C PRO A 203 -18.66 -5.63 19.01
N ALA A 204 -18.42 -5.50 17.71
CA ALA A 204 -17.48 -6.33 16.95
C ALA A 204 -16.04 -6.06 17.39
N PHE A 205 -15.62 -4.79 17.41
CA PHE A 205 -14.27 -4.43 17.85
C PHE A 205 -13.99 -4.78 19.32
N GLN A 206 -14.98 -4.71 20.21
CA GLN A 206 -14.85 -5.12 21.61
C GLN A 206 -14.57 -6.63 21.76
N ARG A 207 -14.98 -7.44 20.78
CA ARG A 207 -14.67 -8.89 20.71
C ARG A 207 -13.39 -9.19 19.94
N ASN A 208 -12.84 -8.23 19.19
CA ASN A 208 -11.65 -8.41 18.39
C ASN A 208 -10.41 -8.59 19.28
N LEU A 209 -9.97 -9.84 19.45
CA LEU A 209 -8.81 -10.20 20.28
C LEU A 209 -7.47 -9.66 19.74
N HIS A 210 -7.45 -9.24 18.47
CA HIS A 210 -6.24 -8.77 17.78
C HIS A 210 -6.13 -7.24 17.77
N LEU A 211 -7.19 -6.53 18.17
CA LEU A 211 -7.20 -5.09 18.38
C LEU A 211 -6.21 -4.71 19.50
N GLN A 212 -5.34 -3.75 19.21
CA GLN A 212 -4.32 -3.27 20.14
C GLN A 212 -4.65 -1.91 20.71
N SER A 213 -5.09 -0.99 19.85
CA SER A 213 -5.42 0.37 20.22
C SER A 213 -6.43 0.95 19.24
N SER A 214 -7.13 1.99 19.69
CA SER A 214 -8.07 2.74 18.87
C SER A 214 -8.03 4.22 19.23
N PHE A 215 -8.41 5.07 18.28
CA PHE A 215 -8.44 6.51 18.48
C PHE A 215 -9.69 7.16 17.87
N PRO A 216 -10.43 7.96 18.67
CA PRO A 216 -10.31 8.12 20.12
C PRO A 216 -10.47 6.79 20.89
N GLN A 217 -10.01 6.74 22.14
CA GLN A 217 -10.11 5.50 22.94
C GLN A 217 -11.57 5.05 23.07
N GLY A 218 -11.85 3.79 22.73
CA GLY A 218 -13.21 3.22 22.77
C GLY A 218 -14.09 3.65 21.59
N LYS A 219 -13.50 4.30 20.60
CA LYS A 219 -14.06 4.62 19.29
C LYS A 219 -13.16 3.99 18.22
N TYR A 220 -13.71 3.66 17.06
CA TYR A 220 -13.09 2.72 16.12
C TYR A 220 -12.93 3.28 14.70
N GLU A 221 -13.15 4.58 14.50
CA GLU A 221 -12.81 5.26 13.25
C GLU A 221 -11.31 5.20 12.93
N ASN A 222 -10.46 5.06 13.95
CA ASN A 222 -9.05 4.72 13.80
C ASN A 222 -8.71 3.53 14.71
N SER A 223 -7.98 2.55 14.21
CA SER A 223 -7.66 1.31 14.94
C SER A 223 -6.30 0.72 14.54
N VAL A 224 -5.68 -0.03 15.46
CA VAL A 224 -4.50 -0.84 15.18
C VAL A 224 -4.77 -2.29 15.52
N VAL A 225 -4.54 -3.16 14.54
CA VAL A 225 -4.70 -4.61 14.67
C VAL A 225 -3.37 -5.29 14.35
N PHE A 226 -2.96 -6.25 15.18
CA PHE A 226 -1.75 -7.03 14.95
C PHE A 226 -2.06 -8.41 14.38
N PHE A 227 -1.14 -8.91 13.56
CA PHE A 227 -1.11 -10.30 13.17
C PHE A 227 0.34 -10.75 12.96
N GLU A 228 0.57 -12.05 12.91
CA GLU A 228 1.87 -12.66 12.69
C GLU A 228 1.74 -13.74 11.63
N ALA A 229 2.67 -13.78 10.68
CA ALA A 229 2.69 -14.76 9.61
C ALA A 229 4.14 -14.98 9.16
N ALA A 230 4.48 -16.22 8.76
CA ALA A 230 5.83 -16.57 8.32
C ALA A 230 6.96 -16.18 9.30
N GLY A 231 6.67 -16.12 10.61
CA GLY A 231 7.63 -15.66 11.63
C GLY A 231 7.88 -14.14 11.66
N LEU A 232 7.09 -13.38 10.92
CA LEU A 232 7.13 -11.93 10.85
C LEU A 232 5.94 -11.30 11.58
N GLU A 233 6.19 -10.12 12.16
CA GLU A 233 5.18 -9.32 12.83
C GLU A 233 4.62 -8.25 11.89
N PHE A 234 3.29 -8.16 11.83
CA PHE A 234 2.57 -7.18 11.02
C PHE A 234 1.64 -6.32 11.89
N MET A 235 1.23 -5.19 11.33
CA MET A 235 0.17 -4.35 11.85
C MET A 235 -0.66 -3.74 10.73
N VAL A 236 -1.98 -3.65 10.94
CA VAL A 236 -2.87 -2.84 10.12
C VAL A 236 -3.17 -1.58 10.90
N VAL A 237 -2.90 -0.41 10.31
CA VAL A 237 -3.22 0.91 10.85
C VAL A 237 -4.41 1.44 10.08
N GLY A 238 -5.60 1.27 10.66
CA GLY A 238 -6.84 1.83 10.16
C GLY A 238 -6.94 3.32 10.51
N ILE A 239 -7.12 4.16 9.49
CA ILE A 239 -7.23 5.61 9.62
C ILE A 239 -8.55 6.05 8.98
N GLU A 240 -9.31 6.86 9.71
CA GLU A 240 -10.62 7.35 9.29
C GLU A 240 -10.58 8.12 7.96
N LEU A 241 -11.67 8.10 7.19
CA LEU A 241 -11.81 8.95 6.01
C LEU A 241 -11.73 10.43 6.37
N GLY A 242 -10.88 11.21 5.69
CA GLY A 242 -10.68 12.62 6.04
C GLY A 242 -10.12 12.80 7.45
N PRO A 243 -8.93 12.24 7.74
CA PRO A 243 -8.38 12.22 9.09
C PRO A 243 -8.06 13.62 9.60
N THR A 244 -8.07 13.76 10.92
CA THR A 244 -7.54 14.95 11.59
C THR A 244 -6.04 14.82 11.78
N GLN A 245 -5.35 15.95 12.02
CA GLN A 245 -3.93 15.91 12.39
C GLN A 245 -3.70 15.06 13.66
N GLN A 246 -4.62 15.10 14.63
CA GLN A 246 -4.51 14.30 15.85
C GLN A 246 -4.57 12.80 15.57
N SER A 247 -5.43 12.38 14.63
CA SER A 247 -5.55 10.99 14.21
C SER A 247 -4.26 10.51 13.53
N LEU A 248 -3.63 11.35 12.70
CA LEU A 248 -2.34 11.06 12.07
C LEU A 248 -1.17 11.05 13.07
N ASP A 249 -1.16 11.99 14.03
CA ASP A 249 -0.14 12.03 15.10
C ASP A 249 -0.23 10.78 15.98
N TRP A 250 -1.45 10.34 16.31
CA TRP A 250 -1.69 9.08 17.00
C TRP A 250 -1.20 7.87 16.18
N ALA A 251 -1.51 7.81 14.89
CA ALA A 251 -1.07 6.73 14.02
C ALA A 251 0.47 6.68 13.92
N SER A 252 1.13 7.84 13.82
CA SER A 252 2.59 7.96 13.88
C SER A 252 3.16 7.41 15.19
N GLU A 253 2.52 7.71 16.32
CA GLU A 253 2.93 7.15 17.62
C GLU A 253 2.84 5.62 17.63
N GLN A 254 1.77 5.03 17.09
CA GLN A 254 1.64 3.58 17.01
C GLN A 254 2.76 2.96 16.17
N LEU A 255 3.05 3.53 15.00
CA LEU A 255 4.14 3.07 14.12
C LEU A 255 5.51 3.17 14.82
N HIS A 256 5.78 4.27 15.52
CA HIS A 256 7.04 4.47 16.24
C HIS A 256 7.22 3.55 17.45
N ARG A 257 6.12 3.16 18.13
CA ARG A 257 6.16 2.18 19.23
C ARG A 257 6.38 0.76 18.73
N HIS A 258 6.11 0.49 17.45
CA HIS A 258 6.19 -0.83 16.84
C HIS A 258 7.08 -0.85 15.58
N PRO A 259 8.35 -0.38 15.66
CA PRO A 259 9.19 -0.17 14.47
C PRO A 259 9.60 -1.47 13.76
N GLY A 260 9.50 -2.63 14.44
CA GLY A 260 9.77 -3.94 13.86
C GLY A 260 8.58 -4.56 13.11
N ARG A 261 7.38 -3.98 13.24
CA ARG A 261 6.16 -4.49 12.59
C ARG A 261 6.00 -3.88 11.21
N ARG A 262 5.76 -4.71 10.20
CA ARG A 262 5.40 -4.28 8.84
C ARG A 262 3.97 -3.76 8.82
N ALA A 263 3.80 -2.53 8.39
CA ALA A 263 2.54 -1.81 8.48
C ALA A 263 1.83 -1.75 7.12
N ILE A 264 0.55 -2.10 7.15
CA ILE A 264 -0.43 -1.81 6.11
C ILE A 264 -1.26 -0.63 6.61
N VAL A 265 -1.31 0.46 5.84
CA VAL A 265 -2.26 1.55 6.09
C VAL A 265 -3.57 1.21 5.40
N ASN A 266 -4.66 1.19 6.16
CA ASN A 266 -6.01 1.09 5.63
C ASN A 266 -6.69 2.45 5.79
N ASN A 267 -7.04 3.10 4.69
CA ASN A 267 -7.73 4.38 4.69
C ASN A 267 -8.71 4.40 3.54
N HIS A 268 -9.97 4.76 3.79
CA HIS A 268 -11.00 4.62 2.78
C HIS A 268 -10.71 5.39 1.48
N PHE A 269 -10.15 6.61 1.58
CA PHE A 269 -9.71 7.36 0.40
C PHE A 269 -8.64 8.39 0.75
N VAL A 270 -7.41 8.20 0.27
CA VAL A 270 -6.25 9.00 0.72
C VAL A 270 -6.31 10.47 0.30
N LEU A 271 -7.12 10.79 -0.71
CA LEU A 271 -7.30 12.15 -1.21
C LEU A 271 -8.35 12.93 -0.41
N TRP A 272 -9.20 12.24 0.37
CA TRP A 272 -10.21 12.91 1.17
C TRP A 272 -9.54 13.66 2.33
N GLY A 273 -9.74 14.98 2.37
CA GLY A 273 -9.10 15.87 3.35
C GLY A 273 -7.90 16.65 2.79
N ALA A 274 -7.50 16.41 1.54
CA ALA A 274 -6.46 17.21 0.88
C ALA A 274 -6.80 18.72 0.85
N GLU A 275 -8.08 19.06 0.68
CA GLU A 275 -8.58 20.45 0.76
C GLU A 275 -8.33 21.13 2.12
N ARG A 276 -8.11 20.33 3.17
CA ARG A 276 -7.78 20.77 4.54
C ARG A 276 -6.29 20.71 4.83
N GLY A 277 -5.46 20.44 3.82
CA GLY A 277 -4.01 20.31 3.95
C GLY A 277 -3.55 18.98 4.56
N ILE A 278 -4.39 17.95 4.56
CA ILE A 278 -4.04 16.62 5.05
C ILE A 278 -3.66 15.73 3.87
N ASP A 279 -2.42 15.25 3.87
CA ASP A 279 -1.87 14.36 2.85
C ASP A 279 -1.49 13.02 3.49
N VAL A 280 -2.36 12.02 3.36
CA VAL A 280 -2.19 10.69 3.96
C VAL A 280 -1.02 9.95 3.28
N ALA A 281 -0.90 10.03 1.96
CA ALA A 281 0.19 9.40 1.23
C ALA A 281 1.54 10.03 1.59
N GLY A 282 1.62 11.36 1.63
CA GLY A 282 2.80 12.10 2.09
C GLY A 282 3.12 11.85 3.56
N TRP A 283 2.11 11.65 4.42
CA TRP A 283 2.31 11.19 5.80
C TRP A 283 2.90 9.78 5.86
N ALA A 284 2.39 8.84 5.07
CA ALA A 284 2.86 7.47 5.05
C ALA A 284 4.33 7.38 4.62
N LYS A 285 4.75 8.18 3.63
CA LYS A 285 6.16 8.27 3.18
C LYS A 285 7.15 8.60 4.29
N ARG A 286 6.71 9.24 5.38
CA ARG A 286 7.55 9.58 6.55
C ARG A 286 7.73 8.42 7.54
N HIS A 287 7.13 7.25 7.29
CA HIS A 287 7.19 6.09 8.17
C HIS A 287 7.75 4.89 7.43
N ARG A 288 8.94 4.46 7.85
CA ARG A 288 9.71 3.43 7.18
C ARG A 288 9.05 2.05 7.16
N ASN A 289 8.34 1.71 8.23
CA ASN A 289 7.76 0.39 8.39
C ASN A 289 6.44 0.20 7.63
N ILE A 290 5.95 1.24 6.93
CA ILE A 290 4.81 1.12 6.01
C ILE A 290 5.32 0.56 4.68
N PHE A 291 4.68 -0.49 4.18
CA PHE A 291 4.98 -1.05 2.86
C PHE A 291 3.76 -1.05 1.93
N MET A 292 2.56 -0.81 2.45
CA MET A 292 1.33 -0.84 1.67
C MET A 292 0.31 0.17 2.19
N ILE A 293 -0.40 0.81 1.27
CA ILE A 293 -1.58 1.64 1.51
C ILE A 293 -2.74 1.05 0.70
N GLN A 294 -3.88 0.83 1.35
CA GLN A 294 -5.08 0.24 0.75
C GLN A 294 -6.27 1.17 0.99
N GLN A 295 -7.10 1.32 -0.04
CA GLN A 295 -8.23 2.25 -0.10
C GLN A 295 -9.34 1.75 -1.03
N GLY A 296 -10.53 2.34 -0.91
CA GLY A 296 -11.75 2.06 -1.67
C GLY A 296 -12.32 3.36 -2.27
N HIS A 297 -13.64 3.58 -2.15
CA HIS A 297 -14.35 4.84 -2.46
C HIS A 297 -14.56 5.20 -3.94
N ASP A 298 -13.57 4.93 -4.80
CA ASP A 298 -13.59 5.39 -6.19
C ASP A 298 -14.08 4.30 -7.16
N CYS A 299 -15.23 4.56 -7.81
CA CYS A 299 -15.81 3.77 -8.91
C CYS A 299 -14.85 3.47 -10.09
N ALA A 300 -13.63 4.03 -10.10
CA ALA A 300 -12.55 3.65 -11.01
C ALA A 300 -12.17 2.15 -11.01
N ARG A 301 -12.84 1.32 -10.19
CA ARG A 301 -12.69 -0.13 -10.03
C ARG A 301 -11.46 -0.52 -9.23
N GLU A 302 -10.29 -0.32 -9.83
CA GLU A 302 -9.02 -0.66 -9.21
C GLU A 302 -7.85 -0.01 -9.95
N TRP A 303 -6.81 0.29 -9.19
CA TRP A 303 -5.50 0.61 -9.72
C TRP A 303 -4.45 0.30 -8.68
N ASN A 304 -3.21 0.13 -9.12
CA ASN A 304 -2.07 0.00 -8.23
C ASN A 304 -0.93 0.89 -8.72
N ARG A 305 -0.14 1.43 -7.79
CA ARG A 305 1.08 2.18 -8.09
C ARG A 305 2.10 2.01 -6.99
N VAL A 306 3.37 2.25 -7.32
CA VAL A 306 4.44 2.31 -6.34
C VAL A 306 4.78 3.77 -6.05
N ILE A 307 4.71 4.15 -4.78
CA ILE A 307 5.31 5.38 -4.26
C ILE A 307 6.54 5.02 -3.42
N TYR A 308 7.37 5.99 -3.07
CA TYR A 308 8.60 5.72 -2.31
C TYR A 308 8.61 6.51 -1.01
N ASN A 309 8.95 5.86 0.10
CA ASN A 309 9.12 6.52 1.38
C ASN A 309 10.39 7.40 1.39
N ASP A 310 10.61 8.16 2.47
CA ASP A 310 11.76 9.08 2.58
C ASP A 310 13.13 8.37 2.62
N TRP A 311 13.14 7.04 2.69
CA TRP A 311 14.32 6.17 2.62
C TRP A 311 14.51 5.55 1.22
N GLY A 312 13.63 5.86 0.27
CA GLY A 312 13.65 5.28 -1.07
C GLY A 312 13.12 3.85 -1.14
N GLU A 313 12.45 3.36 -0.10
CA GLU A 313 11.84 2.03 -0.08
C GLU A 313 10.42 2.12 -0.65
N PRO A 314 9.96 1.09 -1.39
CA PRO A 314 8.67 1.12 -2.05
C PRO A 314 7.53 1.00 -1.02
N ILE A 315 6.50 1.81 -1.22
CA ILE A 315 5.17 1.66 -0.64
C ILE A 315 4.21 1.35 -1.79
N GLN A 316 3.55 0.21 -1.69
CA GLN A 316 2.55 -0.21 -2.64
C GLN A 316 1.20 0.44 -2.30
N GLU A 317 0.75 1.36 -3.14
CA GLU A 317 -0.55 2.01 -2.98
C GLU A 317 -1.57 1.38 -3.94
N VAL A 318 -2.73 1.00 -3.41
CA VAL A 318 -3.74 0.26 -4.16
C VAL A 318 -5.13 0.77 -3.87
N LEU A 319 -5.90 1.03 -4.94
CA LEU A 319 -7.34 1.19 -4.90
C LEU A 319 -8.04 -0.14 -5.18
N THR A 320 -8.96 -0.51 -4.31
CA THR A 320 -9.79 -1.72 -4.39
C THR A 320 -11.26 -1.34 -4.17
N ASP A 321 -11.99 -1.00 -5.23
CA ASP A 321 -13.40 -0.63 -5.13
C ASP A 321 -14.23 -1.13 -6.33
N TYR A 322 -15.01 -2.18 -6.11
CA TYR A 322 -15.83 -2.78 -7.15
C TYR A 322 -17.32 -2.44 -7.04
N GLN A 323 -17.68 -1.47 -6.19
CA GLN A 323 -19.08 -1.18 -5.83
C GLN A 323 -19.95 -0.85 -7.05
N CYS A 324 -19.38 -0.18 -8.05
CA CYS A 324 -20.12 0.35 -9.21
C CYS A 324 -20.31 -0.66 -10.36
N SER A 325 -19.94 -1.93 -10.16
CA SER A 325 -19.95 -2.96 -11.22
C SER A 325 -20.98 -4.06 -11.06
N GLY A 326 -21.42 -4.34 -9.83
CA GLY A 326 -22.25 -5.50 -9.52
C GLY A 326 -21.53 -6.85 -9.65
N ASP A 327 -20.22 -6.86 -9.88
CA ASP A 327 -19.44 -8.09 -10.05
C ASP A 327 -19.04 -8.74 -8.71
N ALA A 328 -19.10 -7.98 -7.62
CA ALA A 328 -18.73 -8.41 -6.27
C ALA A 328 -17.34 -9.07 -6.19
N PHE A 329 -16.36 -8.45 -6.83
CA PHE A 329 -14.96 -8.80 -6.67
C PHE A 329 -14.48 -8.52 -5.25
N LEU A 330 -13.51 -9.30 -4.79
CA LEU A 330 -12.65 -9.00 -3.65
C LEU A 330 -11.19 -9.11 -4.09
N ARG A 331 -10.27 -8.62 -3.26
CA ARG A 331 -8.84 -8.68 -3.55
C ARG A 331 -8.12 -9.49 -2.50
N TYR A 332 -7.10 -10.24 -2.90
CA TYR A 332 -6.23 -10.90 -1.94
C TYR A 332 -4.77 -10.91 -2.40
N TYR A 333 -3.87 -10.92 -1.44
CA TYR A 333 -2.43 -10.85 -1.65
C TYR A 333 -1.77 -12.07 -1.04
N THR A 334 -1.10 -12.88 -1.87
CA THR A 334 -0.36 -14.04 -1.40
C THR A 334 1.12 -13.69 -1.29
N PHE A 335 1.63 -13.70 -0.07
CA PHE A 335 3.02 -13.47 0.24
C PHE A 335 3.80 -14.75 -0.05
N ARG A 336 4.57 -14.73 -1.14
CA ARG A 336 5.40 -15.84 -1.61
C ARG A 336 6.74 -15.81 -0.89
N VAL A 337 6.82 -16.49 0.24
CA VAL A 337 7.96 -16.36 1.18
C VAL A 337 9.26 -16.79 0.51
N SER A 338 9.24 -17.94 -0.19
CA SER A 338 10.41 -18.49 -0.88
C SER A 338 10.84 -17.69 -2.11
N GLU A 339 9.95 -16.86 -2.65
CA GLU A 339 10.16 -16.10 -3.89
C GLU A 339 10.47 -14.62 -3.63
N GLY A 340 10.33 -14.15 -2.38
CA GLY A 340 10.60 -12.75 -2.04
C GLY A 340 9.64 -11.76 -2.69
N ARG A 341 8.39 -12.17 -2.94
CA ARG A 341 7.37 -11.32 -3.59
C ARG A 341 5.98 -11.48 -2.98
N VAL A 342 5.07 -10.62 -3.40
CA VAL A 342 3.64 -10.67 -3.09
C VAL A 342 2.86 -10.68 -4.39
N ASP A 343 2.04 -11.70 -4.58
CA ASP A 343 1.14 -11.81 -5.73
C ASP A 343 -0.23 -11.22 -5.36
N ALA A 344 -0.75 -10.33 -6.20
CA ALA A 344 -2.07 -9.73 -6.09
C ALA A 344 -3.08 -10.44 -7.00
N PHE A 345 -4.29 -10.68 -6.49
CA PHE A 345 -5.37 -11.30 -7.24
C PHE A 345 -6.70 -10.60 -6.97
N THR A 346 -7.47 -10.38 -8.03
CA THR A 346 -8.87 -9.94 -7.98
C THR A 346 -9.79 -11.10 -8.35
N TYR A 347 -10.72 -11.46 -7.47
CA TYR A 347 -11.58 -12.64 -7.63
C TYR A 347 -13.02 -12.34 -7.22
N SER A 348 -13.99 -12.80 -8.03
CA SER A 348 -15.41 -12.71 -7.70
C SER A 348 -15.92 -14.08 -7.25
N PRO A 349 -16.26 -14.25 -5.96
CA PRO A 349 -16.81 -15.51 -5.45
C PRO A 349 -18.19 -15.85 -6.04
N SER A 350 -19.03 -14.84 -6.25
CA SER A 350 -20.38 -15.02 -6.81
C SER A 350 -20.32 -15.49 -8.27
N GLN A 351 -19.39 -14.95 -9.05
CA GLN A 351 -19.20 -15.31 -10.47
C GLN A 351 -18.16 -16.42 -10.68
N LYS A 352 -17.43 -16.80 -9.63
CA LYS A 352 -16.38 -17.82 -9.61
C LYS A 352 -15.28 -17.60 -10.66
N ARG A 353 -14.88 -16.34 -10.87
CA ARG A 353 -13.87 -15.97 -11.86
C ARG A 353 -12.85 -15.00 -11.31
N PHE A 354 -11.64 -15.08 -11.85
CA PHE A 354 -10.61 -14.07 -11.69
C PHE A 354 -10.83 -12.93 -12.69
N GLU A 355 -10.44 -11.73 -12.28
CA GLU A 355 -10.05 -10.66 -13.20
C GLU A 355 -8.53 -10.72 -13.36
N THR A 356 -8.03 -10.62 -14.59
CA THR A 356 -6.63 -10.99 -14.91
C THR A 356 -5.91 -9.91 -15.73
N ASP A 357 -6.40 -8.68 -15.74
CA ASP A 357 -5.66 -7.58 -16.36
C ASP A 357 -4.51 -7.11 -15.47
N PHE A 358 -3.75 -6.13 -15.96
CA PHE A 358 -2.57 -5.61 -15.28
C PHE A 358 -2.88 -5.00 -13.90
N ASN A 359 -4.07 -4.45 -13.71
CA ASN A 359 -4.51 -3.91 -12.43
C ASN A 359 -5.10 -4.98 -11.52
N SER A 360 -5.61 -6.09 -12.06
CA SER A 360 -6.24 -7.18 -11.30
C SER A 360 -5.26 -8.26 -10.81
N GLN A 361 -4.26 -8.57 -11.61
CA GLN A 361 -3.32 -9.67 -11.34
C GLN A 361 -1.88 -9.26 -11.66
N TRP A 362 -1.10 -9.02 -10.60
CA TRP A 362 0.27 -8.51 -10.67
C TRP A 362 1.07 -8.95 -9.43
N HIS A 363 2.34 -8.58 -9.34
CA HIS A 363 3.17 -8.85 -8.17
C HIS A 363 4.13 -7.70 -7.87
N PHE A 364 4.63 -7.65 -6.63
CA PHE A 364 5.70 -6.74 -6.21
C PHE A 364 6.67 -7.45 -5.27
N ASP A 365 7.91 -6.97 -5.25
CA ASP A 365 8.96 -7.52 -4.38
C ASP A 365 8.68 -7.21 -2.92
N PHE A 366 9.01 -8.15 -2.03
CA PHE A 366 8.82 -7.99 -0.59
C PHE A 366 9.94 -8.67 0.21
N THR A 367 10.52 -7.91 1.13
CA THR A 367 11.62 -8.38 1.96
C THR A 367 11.09 -9.09 3.22
N PHE A 368 11.26 -10.41 3.25
CA PHE A 368 10.91 -11.26 4.41
C PHE A 368 12.02 -11.31 5.48
N GLY A 369 13.20 -10.74 5.24
CA GLY A 369 14.29 -10.63 6.24
C GLY A 369 14.02 -9.56 7.31
N ASP A 370 14.90 -9.40 8.30
CA ASP A 370 14.78 -8.30 9.27
C ASP A 370 14.72 -6.95 8.55
N LEU A 371 13.82 -6.05 8.99
CA LEU A 371 13.88 -4.66 8.55
C LEU A 371 15.28 -4.13 8.91
N PRO A 372 16.01 -3.46 8.00
CA PRO A 372 17.36 -3.02 8.29
C PRO A 372 17.36 -2.18 9.57
N ALA A 373 18.27 -2.47 10.50
CA ALA A 373 18.31 -1.83 11.81
C ALA A 373 18.10 -0.32 11.70
N MET A 374 17.22 0.25 12.54
CA MET A 374 16.96 1.68 12.56
C MET A 374 18.23 2.42 12.98
N THR A 375 19.00 2.92 12.01
CA THR A 375 19.95 3.98 12.26
C THR A 375 19.16 5.25 12.56
N ASP A 376 19.39 5.79 13.76
CA ASP A 376 18.76 6.94 14.41
C ASP A 376 18.23 8.04 13.45
N PRO A 377 16.97 8.49 13.57
CA PRO A 377 16.45 9.68 12.88
C PRO A 377 17.26 10.97 13.10
N ALA A 378 18.02 11.09 14.19
CA ALA A 378 18.89 12.24 14.46
C ALA A 378 20.17 12.28 13.60
N ALA A 379 20.46 11.19 12.86
CA ALA A 379 21.62 11.07 11.98
C ALA A 379 21.22 11.07 10.48
N ARG A 380 20.25 11.91 10.08
CA ARG A 380 19.78 11.98 8.68
C ARG A 380 20.11 13.26 7.94
N ASN A 381 20.41 13.09 6.66
CA ASN A 381 20.54 14.16 5.71
C ASN A 381 19.17 14.80 5.47
N HIS A 382 19.08 16.12 5.54
CA HIS A 382 17.85 16.88 5.36
C HIS A 382 17.78 17.44 3.94
N TYR A 383 17.18 16.66 3.04
CA TYR A 383 16.95 17.02 1.64
C TYR A 383 15.57 17.67 1.44
N ARG A 384 15.52 18.91 0.95
CA ARG A 384 14.31 19.72 0.91
C ARG A 384 14.38 20.81 -0.14
N ARG A 385 13.22 21.39 -0.49
CA ARG A 385 13.13 22.59 -1.32
C ARG A 385 13.44 23.84 -0.49
N VAL A 386 14.30 24.73 -0.99
CA VAL A 386 14.71 25.99 -0.37
C VAL A 386 14.65 27.11 -1.40
N ALA A 387 14.01 28.22 -1.04
CA ALA A 387 13.97 29.41 -1.88
C ALA A 387 15.39 29.97 -2.08
N GLY A 388 15.72 30.36 -3.32
CA GLY A 388 17.07 30.84 -3.64
C GLY A 388 18.07 29.74 -3.98
N VAL A 389 17.62 28.51 -4.23
CA VAL A 389 18.42 27.44 -4.89
C VAL A 389 17.94 27.27 -6.33
N GLY A 390 18.87 27.21 -7.29
CA GLY A 390 18.59 27.22 -8.73
C GLY A 390 18.29 25.84 -9.31
N GLY A 391 18.09 25.78 -10.63
CA GLY A 391 17.87 24.54 -11.39
C GLY A 391 19.12 23.99 -12.10
N TRP A 392 20.19 24.78 -12.18
CA TRP A 392 21.53 24.26 -12.50
C TRP A 392 22.08 23.55 -11.27
N GLY A 393 23.08 22.69 -11.41
CA GLY A 393 23.57 21.95 -10.23
C GLY A 393 24.16 20.60 -10.53
N GLY A 394 24.02 19.66 -9.61
CA GLY A 394 24.75 18.39 -9.63
C GLY A 394 24.49 17.52 -8.41
N TRP A 395 25.26 16.46 -8.27
CA TRP A 395 25.06 15.47 -7.20
C TRP A 395 25.87 15.80 -5.95
N CYS A 396 25.25 15.74 -4.78
CA CYS A 396 25.88 15.85 -3.47
C CYS A 396 25.94 14.47 -2.81
N THR A 397 27.13 14.00 -2.41
CA THR A 397 27.29 12.73 -1.69
C THR A 397 27.45 12.98 -0.19
N CYS A 398 26.50 12.56 0.63
CA CYS A 398 26.58 12.71 2.08
C CYS A 398 27.52 11.67 2.73
N PRO A 399 27.99 11.88 3.98
CA PRO A 399 28.94 10.99 4.66
C PRO A 399 28.46 9.54 4.84
N ASN A 400 27.14 9.32 4.80
CA ASN A 400 26.54 7.99 4.82
C ASN A 400 26.49 7.31 3.43
N GLY A 401 27.11 7.91 2.41
CA GLY A 401 27.18 7.40 1.04
C GLY A 401 25.97 7.74 0.16
N GLN A 402 24.90 8.32 0.70
CA GLN A 402 23.72 8.69 -0.07
C GLN A 402 23.99 9.89 -0.98
N GLN A 403 23.45 9.86 -2.19
CA GLN A 403 23.57 10.94 -3.16
C GLN A 403 22.24 11.68 -3.38
N TYR A 404 22.32 13.00 -3.47
CA TYR A 404 21.17 13.89 -3.67
C TYR A 404 21.42 14.83 -4.85
N ASN A 405 20.47 14.91 -5.77
CA ASN A 405 20.54 15.84 -6.90
C ASN A 405 20.13 17.23 -6.41
N VAL A 406 21.07 18.15 -6.29
CA VAL A 406 20.83 19.48 -5.70
C VAL A 406 21.03 20.58 -6.73
N GLY A 407 20.32 21.68 -6.54
CA GLY A 407 20.51 22.90 -7.32
C GLY A 407 21.80 23.64 -6.93
N ASP A 408 22.18 24.63 -7.73
CA ASP A 408 23.22 25.58 -7.42
C ASP A 408 22.68 26.66 -6.46
N ASN A 409 23.57 27.35 -5.74
CA ASN A 409 23.20 28.43 -4.82
C ASN A 409 22.86 29.75 -5.57
N HIS A 410 22.32 29.65 -6.80
CA HIS A 410 22.06 30.75 -7.74
C HIS A 410 23.31 31.59 -8.08
N ASP A 411 24.48 30.98 -8.05
CA ASP A 411 25.75 31.59 -8.44
C ASP A 411 26.19 31.16 -9.85
N ALA A 412 25.33 30.47 -10.61
CA ALA A 412 25.55 30.05 -11.98
C ALA A 412 26.74 29.09 -12.16
N CYS A 413 26.94 28.19 -11.17
CA CYS A 413 28.08 27.28 -11.08
C CYS A 413 29.45 27.99 -11.14
N ALA A 414 29.55 29.23 -10.63
CA ALA A 414 30.78 30.03 -10.70
C ALA A 414 31.97 29.38 -9.99
N GLU A 415 31.70 28.62 -8.92
CA GLU A 415 32.71 27.99 -8.06
C GLU A 415 32.78 26.47 -8.28
N GLY A 416 32.33 26.00 -9.45
CA GLY A 416 32.32 24.58 -9.80
C GLY A 416 31.51 23.76 -8.78
N PRO A 417 32.03 22.65 -8.23
CA PRO A 417 31.32 21.86 -7.21
C PRO A 417 30.82 22.65 -5.99
N LEU A 418 31.53 23.71 -5.57
CA LEU A 418 31.16 24.47 -4.37
C LEU A 418 29.90 25.33 -4.57
N SER A 419 29.48 25.51 -5.82
CA SER A 419 28.22 26.15 -6.15
C SER A 419 27.00 25.31 -5.78
N LEU A 420 27.13 24.01 -5.50
CA LEU A 420 26.01 23.15 -5.16
C LEU A 420 25.43 23.45 -3.77
N ALA A 421 24.10 23.34 -3.63
CA ALA A 421 23.37 23.39 -2.36
C ALA A 421 23.57 22.08 -1.55
N CYS A 422 24.83 21.78 -1.25
CA CYS A 422 25.35 20.56 -0.62
C CYS A 422 26.07 20.92 0.69
N GLU A 423 25.36 20.89 1.81
CA GLU A 423 25.96 21.18 3.12
C GLU A 423 26.36 19.90 3.83
N GLY A 424 27.61 19.81 4.30
CA GLY A 424 28.10 18.65 5.07
C GLY A 424 28.32 17.38 4.24
N GLY A 425 28.16 17.45 2.92
CA GLY A 425 28.48 16.38 1.97
C GLY A 425 29.65 16.74 1.05
N VAL A 426 29.99 15.82 0.15
CA VAL A 426 30.97 16.00 -0.92
C VAL A 426 30.23 16.38 -2.20
N PRO A 427 30.32 17.64 -2.67
CA PRO A 427 29.69 18.05 -3.92
C PRO A 427 30.42 17.47 -5.13
N GLY A 428 29.66 16.98 -6.10
CA GLY A 428 30.12 16.59 -7.44
C GLY A 428 30.18 17.78 -8.39
N GLU A 429 30.30 17.51 -9.69
CA GLU A 429 30.36 18.55 -10.71
C GLU A 429 29.05 19.37 -10.79
N CYS A 430 29.17 20.71 -10.80
CA CYS A 430 28.06 21.62 -11.06
C CYS A 430 27.94 21.86 -12.57
N VAL A 431 26.87 21.36 -13.18
CA VAL A 431 26.62 21.50 -14.62
C VAL A 431 25.57 22.58 -14.89
N LYS A 432 25.82 23.40 -15.92
CA LYS A 432 24.95 24.51 -16.35
C LYS A 432 23.78 24.03 -17.21
N VAL A 433 23.04 23.06 -16.68
CA VAL A 433 21.86 22.45 -17.32
C VAL A 433 20.69 22.59 -16.34
N VAL A 434 19.56 23.13 -16.79
CA VAL A 434 18.35 23.16 -15.94
C VAL A 434 17.78 21.75 -15.85
N ASP A 435 17.59 21.27 -14.64
CA ASP A 435 16.89 20.02 -14.35
C ASP A 435 15.72 20.33 -13.40
N PRO A 436 14.46 20.17 -13.85
CA PRO A 436 13.28 20.40 -13.02
C PRO A 436 13.26 19.58 -11.72
N ALA A 437 13.91 18.41 -11.69
CA ALA A 437 13.94 17.53 -10.52
C ALA A 437 14.82 18.06 -9.38
N ARG A 438 15.78 18.94 -9.67
CA ARG A 438 16.68 19.55 -8.66
C ARG A 438 16.43 21.04 -8.43
N GLU A 439 15.57 21.66 -9.22
CA GLU A 439 15.24 23.08 -9.06
C GLU A 439 14.76 23.36 -7.64
N GLY A 440 15.48 24.24 -6.93
CA GLY A 440 15.18 24.58 -5.54
C GLY A 440 15.60 23.53 -4.51
N MET A 441 16.22 22.42 -4.90
CA MET A 441 16.51 21.32 -3.97
C MET A 441 17.89 21.47 -3.31
N LYS A 442 17.93 21.33 -1.98
CA LYS A 442 19.13 21.41 -1.13
C LYS A 442 19.21 20.21 -0.21
N VAL A 443 20.43 19.74 0.08
CA VAL A 443 20.68 18.79 1.17
C VAL A 443 21.56 19.39 2.26
N THR A 444 21.21 19.13 3.52
CA THR A 444 22.10 19.30 4.68
C THR A 444 22.40 17.92 5.25
N CYS A 445 23.59 17.39 5.03
CA CYS A 445 23.97 16.05 5.45
C CYS A 445 24.14 15.94 6.98
N ALA A 446 23.80 14.79 7.55
CA ALA A 446 24.04 14.52 8.97
C ALA A 446 25.51 14.17 9.24
N ALA A 447 25.99 14.52 10.43
CA ALA A 447 27.28 14.09 10.92
C ALA A 447 27.30 12.57 11.14
N SER A 448 28.36 11.91 10.69
CA SER A 448 28.52 10.45 10.85
C SER A 448 28.58 10.06 12.33
N SER A 449 27.72 9.15 12.79
CA SER A 449 27.72 8.62 14.17
C SER A 449 28.74 7.49 14.41
N THR A 450 29.82 7.41 13.62
CA THR A 450 30.94 6.49 13.88
C THR A 450 32.19 7.30 14.16
N PRO A 451 32.84 7.16 15.33
CA PRO A 451 34.16 7.74 15.54
C PRO A 451 35.13 7.10 14.56
N ALA A 452 35.79 7.90 13.73
CA ALA A 452 36.86 7.43 12.88
C ALA A 452 37.96 6.78 13.74
N PRO A 453 38.60 5.69 13.27
CA PRO A 453 39.77 5.15 13.95
C PRO A 453 40.84 6.23 14.00
N VAL A 454 41.35 6.52 15.19
CA VAL A 454 42.45 7.44 15.43
C VAL A 454 43.67 6.91 14.67
N VAL A 455 43.99 7.52 13.53
CA VAL A 455 45.29 7.37 12.89
C VAL A 455 46.23 8.34 13.61
N GLU A 456 47.11 7.78 14.42
CA GLU A 456 48.16 8.49 15.11
C GLU A 456 49.09 9.16 14.09
N GLN A 457 49.04 10.49 14.01
CA GLN A 457 49.92 11.27 13.16
C GLN A 457 51.34 11.29 13.76
N THR A 458 52.24 10.47 13.24
CA THR A 458 53.67 10.76 13.33
C THR A 458 54.02 11.86 12.34
N THR A 459 54.34 13.02 12.88
CA THR A 459 54.91 14.18 12.19
C THR A 459 56.27 13.84 11.60
N LYS A 460 56.53 14.21 10.34
CA LYS A 460 57.88 14.55 9.88
C LYS A 460 57.84 15.68 8.85
N GLN A 461 58.51 16.76 9.25
CA GLN A 461 58.83 17.94 8.47
C GLN A 461 59.86 17.62 7.37
N SER A 462 59.74 18.40 6.30
CA SER A 462 60.59 18.49 5.12
C SER A 462 62.04 18.90 5.44
N ASP A 463 63.02 18.28 4.76
CA ASP A 463 64.26 18.94 4.34
C ASP A 463 64.89 18.24 3.10
N THR A 464 65.01 19.04 2.04
CA THR A 464 66.01 19.14 0.95
C THR A 464 66.81 17.92 0.39
N GLN A 465 66.65 17.72 -0.93
CA GLN A 465 67.49 17.19 -2.06
C GLN A 465 69.00 16.86 -1.87
N PRO A 466 69.71 16.26 -2.88
CA PRO A 466 69.39 15.23 -3.90
C PRO A 466 70.45 14.09 -3.96
N THR A 467 70.22 13.01 -4.71
CA THR A 467 71.24 12.41 -5.62
C THR A 467 70.67 11.33 -6.55
N ASP A 468 71.26 11.30 -7.74
CA ASP A 468 71.03 10.46 -8.92
C ASP A 468 70.92 8.94 -8.66
N GLN A 469 70.11 8.25 -9.46
CA GLN A 469 70.63 7.35 -10.51
C GLN A 469 69.52 6.72 -11.37
N THR A 470 69.78 6.82 -12.67
CA THR A 470 69.12 6.25 -13.86
C THR A 470 69.03 4.72 -13.86
N THR A 471 67.96 4.12 -14.41
CA THR A 471 67.96 3.39 -15.72
C THR A 471 66.64 2.62 -15.99
N GLU A 472 65.98 3.05 -17.08
CA GLU A 472 65.36 2.32 -18.19
C GLU A 472 64.52 1.02 -18.04
N ARG A 473 63.31 1.12 -18.59
CA ARG A 473 62.43 0.08 -19.17
C ARG A 473 63.07 -0.48 -20.47
N PRO A 474 62.72 -1.70 -20.94
CA PRO A 474 61.67 -1.78 -21.97
C PRO A 474 60.81 -3.06 -21.95
N ALA A 475 59.68 -2.96 -22.67
CA ALA A 475 58.67 -3.97 -22.92
C ALA A 475 59.06 -4.96 -24.04
N ALA A 476 58.48 -6.18 -24.05
CA ALA A 476 58.15 -6.95 -25.27
C ALA A 476 57.27 -8.19 -24.98
N GLN A 477 56.11 -8.25 -25.65
CA GLN A 477 55.43 -9.43 -26.22
C GLN A 477 55.45 -9.23 -27.77
N PRO A 478 54.98 -10.12 -28.70
CA PRO A 478 54.13 -11.32 -28.55
C PRO A 478 54.44 -12.54 -29.51
N ALA A 479 53.57 -13.55 -29.42
CA ALA A 479 52.95 -14.35 -30.51
C ALA A 479 53.50 -15.77 -30.85
N GLU A 480 52.62 -16.77 -30.76
CA GLU A 480 52.62 -18.00 -31.58
C GLU A 480 51.18 -18.39 -31.98
N GLN A 481 51.00 -18.71 -33.27
CA GLN A 481 49.87 -19.44 -33.88
C GLN A 481 50.35 -20.87 -34.22
N PRO A 482 49.44 -21.82 -34.48
CA PRO A 482 49.55 -22.55 -35.74
C PRO A 482 48.24 -22.71 -36.53
N LYS A 483 48.41 -22.79 -37.85
CA LYS A 483 47.43 -23.04 -38.92
C LYS A 483 47.34 -24.55 -39.20
N GLU A 484 46.17 -25.07 -39.61
CA GLU A 484 46.05 -26.09 -40.67
C GLU A 484 44.58 -26.43 -41.08
N ARG A 485 44.34 -26.44 -42.41
CA ARG A 485 43.28 -27.11 -43.21
C ARG A 485 43.67 -26.93 -44.71
N PRO A 486 43.09 -27.57 -45.76
CA PRO A 486 42.09 -28.68 -45.86
C PRO A 486 42.31 -29.70 -47.03
N SER A 487 41.44 -30.73 -47.13
CA SER A 487 40.77 -31.30 -48.34
C SER A 487 40.17 -32.69 -47.97
N VAL A 488 39.04 -33.23 -48.46
CA VAL A 488 38.48 -33.40 -49.83
C VAL A 488 36.93 -33.60 -49.76
N HIS A 489 36.24 -33.48 -50.90
CA HIS A 489 34.79 -33.42 -51.19
C HIS A 489 34.09 -34.81 -51.46
N PRO A 490 32.76 -34.90 -51.76
CA PRO A 490 31.80 -35.89 -51.23
C PRO A 490 31.27 -36.95 -52.24
N THR A 491 30.59 -38.00 -51.75
CA THR A 491 29.52 -38.75 -52.47
C THR A 491 28.54 -39.42 -51.49
N GLY A 492 27.22 -39.41 -51.79
CA GLY A 492 26.22 -40.33 -51.20
C GLY A 492 24.88 -39.72 -50.75
N ARG A 493 23.77 -40.07 -51.45
CA ARG A 493 22.35 -39.75 -51.15
C ARG A 493 21.74 -40.74 -50.10
N PRO A 494 20.54 -40.47 -49.53
CA PRO A 494 20.15 -40.85 -48.17
C PRO A 494 19.38 -42.18 -48.05
N ALA A 495 19.46 -42.82 -46.89
CA ALA A 495 18.60 -43.93 -46.50
C ALA A 495 18.20 -43.84 -45.01
N GLY A 496 16.89 -43.88 -44.75
CA GLY A 496 16.27 -44.30 -43.47
C GLY A 496 16.03 -43.22 -42.40
N PRO A 497 14.83 -43.15 -41.78
CA PRO A 497 14.60 -42.33 -40.59
C PRO A 497 15.10 -43.07 -39.33
N PRO A 498 15.90 -42.43 -38.46
CA PRO A 498 16.18 -42.97 -37.13
C PRO A 498 15.10 -42.52 -36.15
N THR A 499 14.36 -43.48 -35.61
CA THR A 499 13.55 -43.36 -34.39
C THR A 499 14.46 -43.38 -33.17
N GLU A 500 15.05 -42.24 -32.80
CA GLU A 500 15.53 -41.97 -31.44
C GLU A 500 15.29 -40.50 -31.13
N ARG A 501 14.57 -40.25 -30.03
CA ARG A 501 14.26 -38.91 -29.52
C ARG A 501 15.53 -38.31 -28.91
N PRO A 502 16.08 -37.18 -29.40
CA PRO A 502 17.23 -36.55 -28.77
C PRO A 502 16.80 -35.95 -27.43
N SER A 503 17.25 -36.54 -26.32
CA SER A 503 17.27 -35.89 -25.00
C SER A 503 18.53 -35.03 -24.90
N ALA A 504 18.50 -33.84 -25.48
CA ALA A 504 19.36 -32.72 -25.13
C ALA A 504 18.77 -31.45 -25.75
N ALA A 505 18.26 -30.54 -24.92
CA ALA A 505 18.03 -29.17 -25.35
C ALA A 505 19.39 -28.57 -25.77
N PRO A 506 19.49 -27.80 -26.87
CA PRO A 506 20.70 -27.07 -27.16
C PRO A 506 20.95 -26.07 -26.03
N THR A 507 21.95 -26.34 -25.20
CA THR A 507 22.57 -25.36 -24.31
C THR A 507 23.24 -24.29 -25.17
N SER A 508 22.95 -23.04 -24.83
CA SER A 508 23.30 -21.77 -25.50
C SER A 508 22.59 -21.52 -26.84
N GLY A 509 21.40 -20.90 -26.76
CA GLY A 509 21.02 -19.91 -27.76
C GLY A 509 22.07 -18.79 -27.82
N PRO A 510 22.11 -17.98 -28.89
CA PRO A 510 22.98 -16.81 -28.93
C PRO A 510 22.76 -15.97 -27.66
N PRO A 511 23.80 -15.37 -27.07
CA PRO A 511 23.62 -14.53 -25.90
C PRO A 511 22.53 -13.49 -26.21
N ALA A 512 21.58 -13.35 -25.29
CA ALA A 512 20.55 -12.33 -25.40
C ALA A 512 21.25 -10.99 -25.60
N GLN A 513 20.99 -10.35 -26.74
CA GLN A 513 21.53 -9.03 -27.04
C GLN A 513 20.62 -8.00 -26.40
N ASP A 514 21.21 -7.00 -25.77
CA ASP A 514 20.47 -5.82 -25.31
C ASP A 514 19.70 -5.24 -26.49
N PHE A 515 18.42 -4.91 -26.28
CA PHE A 515 17.56 -4.33 -27.30
C PHE A 515 16.88 -3.07 -26.78
N THR A 516 16.50 -2.19 -27.70
CA THR A 516 15.84 -0.93 -27.39
C THR A 516 14.38 -0.95 -27.83
N VAL A 517 13.49 -0.41 -27.01
CA VAL A 517 12.12 -0.07 -27.40
C VAL A 517 12.01 1.45 -27.37
N VAL A 518 11.60 2.05 -28.49
CA VAL A 518 11.38 3.50 -28.57
C VAL A 518 9.90 3.81 -28.35
N PHE A 519 9.61 4.73 -27.44
CA PHE A 519 8.26 5.25 -27.21
C PHE A 519 8.12 6.62 -27.86
N ILE A 520 7.14 6.75 -28.74
CA ILE A 520 6.77 8.00 -29.41
C ILE A 520 5.50 8.52 -28.71
N PRO A 521 5.55 9.68 -28.04
CA PRO A 521 4.37 10.24 -27.37
C PRO A 521 3.38 10.86 -28.38
N ASP A 522 2.27 11.40 -27.88
CA ASP A 522 1.37 12.35 -28.52
C ASP A 522 1.97 13.14 -29.71
N THR A 523 1.51 12.83 -30.94
CA THR A 523 1.92 13.50 -32.18
C THR A 523 0.81 14.36 -32.78
N GLN A 524 -0.39 14.39 -32.16
CA GLN A 524 -1.61 14.97 -32.73
C GLN A 524 -1.45 16.41 -33.21
N PHE A 525 -0.63 17.21 -32.51
CA PHE A 525 -0.33 18.59 -32.87
C PHE A 525 0.85 18.76 -33.83
N MET A 526 1.80 17.80 -33.85
CA MET A 526 2.98 17.86 -34.72
C MET A 526 2.60 17.57 -36.18
N VAL A 527 1.59 16.74 -36.41
CA VAL A 527 1.16 16.33 -37.76
C VAL A 527 0.12 17.27 -38.39
N MET A 528 -0.20 18.40 -37.74
CA MET A 528 -1.08 19.41 -38.32
C MET A 528 -0.33 20.26 -39.35
N ASN A 529 -0.97 20.56 -40.49
CA ASN A 529 -0.37 21.37 -41.58
C ASN A 529 0.12 22.77 -41.16
N ASN A 530 -0.42 23.34 -40.08
CA ASN A 530 -0.07 24.68 -39.62
C ASN A 530 0.75 24.67 -38.31
N GLY A 531 1.10 23.48 -37.79
CA GLY A 531 1.65 23.31 -36.45
C GLY A 531 0.74 23.84 -35.34
N TYR A 532 1.06 23.52 -34.08
CA TYR A 532 0.34 24.05 -32.93
C TYR A 532 1.28 24.21 -31.73
N SER A 533 1.30 25.39 -31.11
CA SER A 533 2.03 25.66 -29.85
C SER A 533 3.53 25.26 -29.87
N GLY A 534 4.22 25.46 -31.01
CA GLY A 534 5.64 25.11 -31.16
C GLY A 534 5.90 23.64 -31.52
N ALA A 535 4.85 22.84 -31.72
CA ALA A 535 4.90 21.50 -32.30
C ALA A 535 4.72 21.60 -33.82
N TRP A 536 5.65 21.02 -34.57
CA TRP A 536 5.74 21.16 -36.02
C TRP A 536 5.99 19.82 -36.73
N LEU A 537 5.60 19.74 -37.99
CA LEU A 537 5.73 18.52 -38.80
C LEU A 537 7.19 18.09 -39.00
N ASP A 538 8.10 19.05 -39.13
CA ASP A 538 9.54 18.79 -39.26
C ASP A 538 10.13 18.16 -38.00
N GLN A 539 9.64 18.49 -36.81
CA GLN A 539 10.04 17.82 -35.56
C GLN A 539 9.57 16.37 -35.53
N TRP A 540 8.36 16.09 -36.03
CA TRP A 540 7.85 14.72 -36.12
C TRP A 540 8.69 13.89 -37.09
N ILE A 541 8.95 14.46 -38.28
CA ILE A 541 9.82 13.83 -39.28
C ILE A 541 11.22 13.59 -38.71
N ALA A 542 11.80 14.56 -38.00
CA ALA A 542 13.11 14.42 -37.39
C ALA A 542 13.16 13.32 -36.31
N GLN A 543 12.09 13.14 -35.52
CA GLN A 543 11.97 12.03 -34.57
C GLN A 543 11.91 10.69 -35.29
N ALA A 544 11.10 10.58 -36.36
CA ALA A 544 10.99 9.36 -37.15
C ALA A 544 12.32 9.02 -37.85
N ASP A 545 12.98 10.00 -38.44
CA ASP A 545 14.29 9.86 -39.09
C ASP A 545 15.35 9.42 -38.07
N TRP A 546 15.37 9.99 -36.86
CA TRP A 546 16.29 9.57 -35.80
C TRP A 546 16.10 8.10 -35.42
N VAL A 547 14.86 7.63 -35.34
CA VAL A 547 14.57 6.21 -35.04
C VAL A 547 15.12 5.29 -36.14
N VAL A 548 14.97 5.68 -37.41
CA VAL A 548 15.53 4.94 -38.54
C VAL A 548 17.06 4.95 -38.49
N ASP A 549 17.66 6.13 -38.29
CA ASP A 549 19.11 6.32 -38.25
C ASP A 549 19.77 5.53 -37.10
N LYS A 550 19.08 5.41 -35.96
CA LYS A 550 19.56 4.70 -34.77
C LYS A 550 19.14 3.25 -34.66
N GLN A 551 18.33 2.75 -35.59
CA GLN A 551 17.77 1.40 -35.54
C GLN A 551 18.83 0.32 -35.30
N HIS A 552 19.93 0.37 -36.05
CA HIS A 552 21.00 -0.62 -35.94
C HIS A 552 21.97 -0.33 -34.78
N GLU A 553 22.24 0.95 -34.50
CA GLU A 553 23.15 1.36 -33.42
C GLU A 553 22.60 0.98 -32.04
N LEU A 554 21.30 1.16 -31.82
CA LEU A 554 20.63 0.91 -30.55
C LEU A 554 19.95 -0.46 -30.47
N ASN A 555 20.06 -1.28 -31.53
CA ASN A 555 19.31 -2.54 -31.64
C ASN A 555 17.81 -2.33 -31.33
N ILE A 556 17.16 -1.39 -32.03
CA ILE A 556 15.75 -1.06 -31.81
C ILE A 556 14.90 -2.24 -32.26
N ALA A 557 14.29 -2.95 -31.30
CA ALA A 557 13.45 -4.12 -31.56
C ALA A 557 11.98 -3.76 -31.76
N ALA A 558 11.53 -2.62 -31.21
CA ALA A 558 10.16 -2.14 -31.37
C ALA A 558 10.08 -0.61 -31.24
N VAL A 559 9.09 -0.04 -31.93
CA VAL A 559 8.68 1.35 -31.80
C VAL A 559 7.20 1.34 -31.42
N VAL A 560 6.88 1.99 -30.30
CA VAL A 560 5.53 2.02 -29.73
C VAL A 560 5.05 3.45 -29.71
N HIS A 561 3.93 3.73 -30.35
CA HIS A 561 3.26 5.02 -30.24
C HIS A 561 2.33 5.00 -29.02
N VAL A 562 2.48 5.98 -28.15
CA VAL A 562 1.75 6.12 -26.88
C VAL A 562 1.12 7.50 -26.83
N GLY A 563 -0.05 7.63 -27.44
CA GLY A 563 -0.75 8.91 -27.48
C GLY A 563 -1.72 9.08 -28.63
N ASP A 564 -2.28 10.27 -28.74
CA ASP A 564 -3.07 10.65 -29.90
C ASP A 564 -2.16 10.84 -31.13
N VAL A 565 -2.52 10.20 -32.24
CA VAL A 565 -1.73 10.22 -33.47
C VAL A 565 -2.01 11.47 -34.29
N VAL A 566 -3.28 11.87 -34.40
CA VAL A 566 -3.76 13.02 -35.18
C VAL A 566 -4.79 13.81 -34.39
N GLU A 567 -4.77 15.13 -34.53
CA GLU A 567 -5.77 16.01 -33.93
C GLU A 567 -7.05 16.00 -34.79
N GLU A 568 -8.22 16.00 -34.16
CA GLU A 568 -9.52 15.98 -34.86
C GLU A 568 -9.69 14.86 -35.92
N ALA A 569 -9.37 13.61 -35.57
CA ALA A 569 -9.48 12.43 -36.47
C ALA A 569 -10.84 12.27 -37.20
N HIS A 570 -11.90 12.92 -36.70
CA HIS A 570 -13.24 12.95 -37.29
C HIS A 570 -13.41 13.92 -38.47
N ARG A 571 -12.45 14.82 -38.73
CA ARG A 571 -12.54 15.84 -39.79
C ARG A 571 -11.72 15.54 -41.05
N SER A 572 -10.88 14.51 -41.03
CA SER A 572 -9.92 14.21 -42.11
C SER A 572 -10.43 13.25 -43.18
N TRP A 573 -11.75 13.17 -43.40
CA TRP A 573 -12.38 12.38 -44.48
C TRP A 573 -13.16 13.25 -45.49
N GLU A 574 -12.84 14.52 -45.60
CA GLU A 574 -13.18 15.41 -46.73
C GLU A 574 -11.90 15.93 -47.38
#